data_AF-A0A843KPA4-F1
#
_entry.id   AF-A0A843KPA4-F1
#
_cell.length_a   1.000
_cell.length_b   1.000
_cell.length_c   1.000
_cell.angle_alpha   90.00
_cell.angle_beta   90.00
_cell.angle_gamma   90.00
#
_symmetry.space_group_name_H-M   'P 1'
#
loop_
_entity.id
_entity.type
_entity.pdbx_description
1 polymer ?
#
loop_
_entity_poly.entity_id
_entity_poly.type
_entity_poly.pdbx_seq_one_letter_code
_entity_poly.pdbx_strand_id
1 'polypeptide(L)'
;MAKIERSQKLFLKSLKEKFQGQDVESETAEFYKFNGVRQSPRKVEFMKASLAAEMDRGISMYDPERCHLGGIPMGQRQLMTYEVSGTGVFVEGDDLHFVNNSAMQQMWDDIRRTVIVGMDLAHQTLQKRLGKEVTPETINEYLHILNHAMPGAAVVQEHMVETHPGLVDDCYVKVFTGDQELADDIEPQFVLDIEKLFPAKQAEELKAEVGKSMYQAIHIPSTVSRTCDGGTTSRWSAMQIGMSFIAAYRMCAGEAAVADLSYAAKHAGVVQMASHLPARRARGPNEPGGIKFGLFSDIIQANRKYPSDPARASLEVVGAGTMLYDQIWLGSYMSGGVGFTQYATAAYTDNILDEYTYYGMDYIKDRYKVDWRNPSPKDKVRPTQEIVNDMATEVTLNAMEQYEQFPTMMEDHFGGSQRAGVIAAASGLTTSIATGNSNAGLNAWYLSMLLHKDGWSRLGFFGYDLQDQCGSANSLSMEPDRGLMGELRGPNYPNYAMNVGHQGEYAAIVGGAHYGRGGAFCYSPLVKVCFADPALKFDFAEPRREFAKGAIREFMPAGERSLIIPSR
;
A
#
# COMPACT_ATOMS: atom_id res chain seq x y z
N MET A 1 5.67 -13.87 -30.63
CA MET A 1 4.43 -13.92 -29.84
C MET A 1 3.81 -15.29 -29.90
N ALA A 2 3.53 -15.85 -28.73
CA ALA A 2 2.70 -17.02 -28.59
C ALA A 2 1.27 -16.67 -29.04
N LYS A 3 0.56 -17.62 -29.66
CA LYS A 3 -0.86 -17.46 -30.03
C LYS A 3 -1.75 -17.73 -28.81
N ILE A 4 -1.63 -16.94 -27.75
CA ILE A 4 -2.52 -17.01 -26.58
C ILE A 4 -3.55 -15.90 -26.75
N GLU A 5 -4.77 -16.29 -27.13
CA GLU A 5 -5.89 -15.36 -27.28
C GLU A 5 -6.85 -15.56 -26.11
N ARG A 6 -6.96 -14.56 -25.23
CA ARG A 6 -7.98 -14.56 -24.16
C ARG A 6 -9.30 -14.12 -24.78
N SER A 7 -10.31 -14.99 -24.70
CA SER A 7 -11.62 -14.80 -25.34
C SER A 7 -12.39 -13.55 -24.87
N GLN A 8 -12.04 -13.00 -23.71
CA GLN A 8 -12.60 -11.75 -23.20
C GLN A 8 -11.48 -10.91 -22.58
N LYS A 9 -11.09 -9.83 -23.27
CA LYS A 9 -10.16 -8.82 -22.76
C LYS A 9 -10.86 -8.00 -21.66
N LEU A 10 -10.25 -7.93 -20.47
CA LEU A 10 -10.87 -7.37 -19.26
C LEU A 10 -11.15 -5.86 -19.38
N PHE A 11 -10.32 -5.12 -20.11
CA PHE A 11 -10.44 -3.66 -20.26
C PHE A 11 -11.54 -3.21 -21.23
N LEU A 12 -12.06 -4.10 -22.09
CA LEU A 12 -13.00 -3.69 -23.15
C LEU A 12 -14.28 -3.07 -22.60
N LYS A 13 -14.74 -3.53 -21.44
CA LYS A 13 -15.90 -2.94 -20.77
C LYS A 13 -15.62 -1.49 -20.37
N SER A 14 -14.47 -1.24 -19.73
CA SER A 14 -14.11 0.12 -19.34
C SER A 14 -13.92 1.03 -20.54
N LEU A 15 -13.19 0.61 -21.57
CA LEU A 15 -12.98 1.46 -22.76
C LEU A 15 -14.30 1.82 -23.45
N LYS A 16 -15.25 0.89 -23.54
CA LYS A 16 -16.59 1.16 -24.13
C LYS A 16 -17.42 2.13 -23.29
N GLU A 17 -17.34 2.03 -21.97
CA GLU A 17 -18.02 2.96 -21.07
C GLU A 17 -17.35 4.35 -21.06
N LYS A 18 -16.03 4.37 -21.16
CA LYS A 18 -15.23 5.59 -21.20
C LYS A 18 -15.43 6.34 -22.51
N PHE A 19 -15.40 5.66 -23.65
CA PHE A 19 -15.51 6.26 -24.98
C PHE A 19 -16.82 5.88 -25.67
N GLN A 20 -17.96 6.15 -25.01
CA GLN A 20 -19.28 5.77 -25.52
C GLN A 20 -19.53 6.29 -26.94
N GLY A 21 -19.91 5.38 -27.85
CA GLY A 21 -20.19 5.69 -29.25
C GLY A 21 -18.95 5.79 -30.15
N GLN A 22 -17.74 5.63 -29.61
CA GLN A 22 -16.51 5.45 -30.38
C GLN A 22 -16.16 3.97 -30.44
N ASP A 23 -15.74 3.50 -31.62
CA ASP A 23 -15.12 2.18 -31.74
C ASP A 23 -13.78 2.20 -31.00
N VAL A 24 -13.54 1.22 -30.13
CA VAL A 24 -12.34 1.16 -29.29
C VAL A 24 -11.05 1.00 -30.11
N GLU A 25 -11.18 0.48 -31.34
CA GLU A 25 -10.12 0.32 -32.33
C GLU A 25 -10.00 1.53 -33.29
N SER A 26 -10.86 2.55 -33.14
CA SER A 26 -10.83 3.72 -34.02
C SER A 26 -9.55 4.53 -33.86
N GLU A 27 -8.86 4.77 -34.98
CA GLU A 27 -7.70 5.67 -35.07
C GLU A 27 -8.10 7.16 -35.15
N THR A 28 -9.41 7.45 -35.19
CA THR A 28 -9.94 8.81 -35.23
C THR A 28 -10.83 9.10 -34.05
N ALA A 29 -10.78 10.34 -33.55
CA ALA A 29 -11.59 10.83 -32.45
C ALA A 29 -12.00 12.29 -32.71
N GLU A 30 -13.12 12.70 -32.12
CA GLU A 30 -13.60 14.09 -32.20
C GLU A 30 -13.17 14.87 -30.96
N PHE A 31 -12.60 16.07 -31.17
CA PHE A 31 -12.13 16.97 -30.13
C PHE A 31 -12.86 18.31 -30.19
N TYR A 32 -12.69 19.14 -29.15
CA TYR A 32 -13.20 20.52 -29.06
C TYR A 32 -14.73 20.64 -29.05
N LYS A 33 -15.46 19.54 -28.87
CA LYS A 33 -16.93 19.48 -28.84
C LYS A 33 -17.54 19.24 -27.44
N PHE A 34 -16.71 19.15 -26.41
CA PHE A 34 -17.13 18.71 -25.06
C PHE A 34 -17.41 19.86 -24.08
N ASN A 35 -17.55 21.10 -24.54
CA ASN A 35 -17.86 22.24 -23.66
C ASN A 35 -16.86 22.44 -22.49
N GLY A 36 -15.57 22.13 -22.72
CA GLY A 36 -14.49 22.34 -21.76
C GLY A 36 -14.72 21.60 -20.44
N VAL A 37 -14.44 22.27 -19.31
CA VAL A 37 -14.64 21.68 -17.97
C VAL A 37 -16.10 21.41 -17.62
N ARG A 38 -17.07 22.00 -18.34
CA ARG A 38 -18.49 21.84 -18.04
C ARG A 38 -19.05 20.46 -18.41
N GLN A 39 -18.32 19.63 -19.16
CA GLN A 39 -18.70 18.22 -19.35
C GLN A 39 -18.63 17.41 -18.05
N SER A 40 -17.79 17.80 -17.09
CA SER A 40 -17.57 17.02 -15.88
C SER A 40 -18.44 17.55 -14.73
N PRO A 41 -19.34 16.72 -14.17
CA PRO A 41 -20.11 17.09 -13.00
C PRO A 41 -19.22 17.48 -11.81
N ARG A 42 -18.06 16.83 -11.66
CA ARG A 42 -17.13 17.10 -10.56
C ARG A 42 -16.44 18.46 -10.69
N LYS A 43 -16.02 18.83 -11.90
CA LYS A 43 -15.47 20.18 -12.16
C LYS A 43 -16.53 21.27 -11.96
N VAL A 44 -17.79 21.01 -12.32
CA VAL A 44 -18.91 21.93 -12.06
C VAL A 44 -19.16 22.10 -10.55
N GLU A 45 -19.12 21.01 -9.77
CA GLU A 45 -19.16 21.09 -8.30
C GLU A 45 -18.02 21.97 -7.75
N PHE A 46 -16.79 21.77 -8.23
CA PHE A 46 -15.63 22.54 -7.76
C PHE A 46 -15.75 24.03 -8.05
N MET A 47 -16.23 24.40 -9.24
CA MET A 47 -16.48 25.81 -9.58
C MET A 47 -17.56 26.43 -8.68
N LYS A 48 -18.61 25.67 -8.33
CA LYS A 48 -19.64 26.15 -7.39
C LYS A 48 -19.09 26.34 -5.98
N ALA A 49 -18.30 25.40 -5.49
CA ALA A 49 -17.65 25.50 -4.17
C ALA A 49 -16.65 26.67 -4.11
N SER A 50 -15.93 26.90 -5.21
CA SER A 50 -14.98 28.01 -5.37
C SER A 50 -15.66 29.36 -5.13
N LEU A 51 -16.80 29.62 -5.78
CA LEU A 51 -17.54 30.89 -5.62
C LEU A 51 -17.95 31.15 -4.16
N ALA A 52 -18.42 30.13 -3.45
CA ALA A 52 -18.78 30.28 -2.04
C ALA A 52 -17.57 30.65 -1.17
N ALA A 53 -16.42 29.99 -1.41
CA ALA A 53 -15.18 30.26 -0.70
C ALA A 53 -14.60 31.64 -1.03
N GLU A 54 -14.68 32.08 -2.29
CA GLU A 54 -14.25 33.43 -2.71
C GLU A 54 -15.06 34.51 -2.02
N MET A 55 -16.38 34.36 -1.95
CA MET A 55 -17.28 35.30 -1.28
C MET A 55 -17.01 35.38 0.23
N ASP A 56 -16.77 34.24 0.89
CA ASP A 56 -16.50 34.18 2.33
C ASP A 56 -15.15 34.80 2.69
N ARG A 57 -14.10 34.50 1.91
CA ARG A 57 -12.71 34.88 2.24
C ARG A 57 -12.21 36.16 1.57
N GLY A 58 -12.92 36.67 0.55
CA GLY A 58 -12.56 37.88 -0.20
C GLY A 58 -11.34 37.74 -1.13
N ILE A 59 -10.93 36.52 -1.50
CA ILE A 59 -9.73 36.25 -2.33
C ILE A 59 -10.07 35.18 -3.36
N SER A 60 -9.68 35.40 -4.62
CA SER A 60 -9.86 34.47 -5.75
C SER A 60 -9.41 33.04 -5.44
N MET A 61 -10.09 32.04 -5.97
CA MET A 61 -9.84 30.61 -5.75
C MET A 61 -9.72 29.84 -7.07
N TYR A 62 -10.38 28.69 -7.20
CA TYR A 62 -10.29 27.80 -8.34
C TYR A 62 -11.04 28.40 -9.52
N ASP A 63 -10.29 28.79 -10.56
CA ASP A 63 -10.79 29.41 -11.79
C ASP A 63 -10.18 28.68 -13.01
N PRO A 64 -10.74 27.52 -13.40
CA PRO A 64 -10.17 26.70 -14.47
C PRO A 64 -10.34 27.32 -15.86
N GLU A 65 -11.21 28.31 -16.02
CA GLU A 65 -11.48 28.93 -17.32
C GLU A 65 -10.51 30.06 -17.64
N ARG A 66 -10.18 30.88 -16.63
CA ARG A 66 -9.24 31.99 -16.81
C ARG A 66 -7.79 31.56 -16.62
N CYS A 67 -7.52 30.72 -15.63
CA CYS A 67 -6.15 30.49 -15.18
C CYS A 67 -5.44 29.36 -15.92
N HIS A 68 -6.17 28.37 -16.46
CA HIS A 68 -5.53 27.27 -17.19
C HIS A 68 -4.96 27.78 -18.51
N LEU A 69 -3.64 27.59 -18.71
CA LEU A 69 -2.89 27.99 -19.92
C LEU A 69 -3.23 29.39 -20.46
N GLY A 70 -3.44 30.36 -19.56
CA GLY A 70 -3.75 31.75 -19.94
C GLY A 70 -5.13 31.95 -20.56
N GLY A 71 -6.11 31.11 -20.23
CA GLY A 71 -7.50 31.23 -20.69
C GLY A 71 -7.98 30.09 -21.59
N ILE A 72 -7.19 29.02 -21.72
CA ILE A 72 -7.57 27.82 -22.46
C ILE A 72 -7.95 26.75 -21.42
N PRO A 73 -9.25 26.53 -21.16
CA PRO A 73 -9.68 25.56 -20.14
C PRO A 73 -9.38 24.11 -20.53
N MET A 74 -9.28 23.26 -19.50
CA MET A 74 -9.28 21.81 -19.66
C MET A 74 -10.57 21.31 -20.34
N GLY A 75 -10.56 20.07 -20.82
CA GLY A 75 -11.74 19.43 -21.42
C GLY A 75 -11.92 19.73 -22.91
N GLN A 76 -10.82 20.03 -23.63
CA GLN A 76 -10.82 20.05 -25.09
C GLN A 76 -10.98 18.65 -25.69
N ARG A 77 -10.53 17.62 -24.96
CA ARG A 77 -10.91 16.22 -25.18
C ARG A 77 -11.87 15.76 -24.09
N GLN A 78 -12.37 14.54 -24.21
CA GLN A 78 -13.18 13.93 -23.18
C GLN A 78 -12.42 13.88 -21.84
N LEU A 79 -13.08 14.35 -20.78
CA LEU A 79 -12.65 14.10 -19.40
C LEU A 79 -13.23 12.75 -18.99
N MET A 80 -12.36 11.77 -18.87
CA MET A 80 -12.72 10.36 -18.74
C MET A 80 -12.99 9.92 -17.29
N THR A 81 -13.95 9.01 -17.15
CA THR A 81 -14.20 8.25 -15.92
C THR A 81 -13.38 6.96 -15.92
N TYR A 82 -12.94 6.52 -14.76
CA TYR A 82 -12.12 5.33 -14.57
C TYR A 82 -12.90 4.25 -13.85
N GLU A 83 -12.86 3.01 -14.35
CA GLU A 83 -13.33 1.85 -13.59
C GLU A 83 -12.25 1.50 -12.57
N VAL A 84 -12.53 1.48 -11.27
CA VAL A 84 -11.55 0.92 -10.32
C VAL A 84 -11.47 -0.59 -10.55
N SER A 85 -10.28 -1.10 -10.88
CA SER A 85 -10.11 -2.48 -11.39
C SER A 85 -10.74 -3.52 -10.47
N GLY A 86 -11.46 -4.46 -11.06
CA GLY A 86 -12.13 -5.56 -10.37
C GLY A 86 -13.39 -5.18 -9.57
N THR A 87 -13.81 -3.92 -9.58
CA THR A 87 -14.95 -3.44 -8.76
C THR A 87 -16.22 -3.18 -9.56
N GLY A 88 -16.12 -2.84 -10.85
CA GLY A 88 -17.26 -2.36 -11.64
C GLY A 88 -17.68 -0.92 -11.34
N VAL A 89 -16.98 -0.21 -10.44
CA VAL A 89 -17.31 1.16 -10.02
C VAL A 89 -16.56 2.16 -10.90
N PHE A 90 -17.31 3.00 -11.62
CA PHE A 90 -16.78 4.08 -12.46
C PHE A 90 -16.82 5.41 -11.72
N VAL A 91 -15.72 6.15 -11.74
CA VAL A 91 -15.59 7.45 -11.05
C VAL A 91 -14.83 8.46 -11.89
N GLU A 92 -15.10 9.75 -11.66
CA GLU A 92 -14.27 10.83 -12.19
C GLU A 92 -12.86 10.75 -11.59
N GLY A 93 -11.81 11.02 -12.38
CA GLY A 93 -10.42 10.94 -11.89
C GLY A 93 -10.12 11.85 -10.69
N ASP A 94 -10.88 12.94 -10.54
CA ASP A 94 -10.81 13.83 -9.37
C ASP A 94 -11.19 13.14 -8.05
N ASP A 95 -12.10 12.17 -8.08
CA ASP A 95 -12.54 11.43 -6.89
C ASP A 95 -11.52 10.32 -6.49
N LEU A 96 -10.51 10.08 -7.33
CA LEU A 96 -9.34 9.22 -7.06
C LEU A 96 -8.11 10.02 -6.62
N HIS A 97 -8.20 11.34 -6.50
CA HIS A 97 -7.15 12.14 -5.89
C HIS A 97 -7.17 11.93 -4.37
N PHE A 98 -6.05 11.59 -3.73
CA PHE A 98 -6.00 11.25 -2.31
C PHE A 98 -6.67 12.28 -1.37
N VAL A 99 -6.55 13.58 -1.67
CA VAL A 99 -7.24 14.66 -0.90
C VAL A 99 -8.77 14.54 -0.92
N ASN A 100 -9.34 14.04 -2.02
CA ASN A 100 -10.79 13.89 -2.19
C ASN A 100 -11.29 12.49 -1.80
N ASN A 101 -10.38 11.59 -1.39
CA ASN A 101 -10.69 10.19 -1.13
C ASN A 101 -10.32 9.81 0.31
N SER A 102 -11.32 9.69 1.18
CA SER A 102 -11.12 9.37 2.59
C SER A 102 -10.52 7.99 2.84
N ALA A 103 -10.79 7.02 1.95
CA ALA A 103 -10.22 5.67 2.06
C ALA A 103 -8.70 5.67 1.82
N MET A 104 -8.22 6.44 0.83
CA MET A 104 -6.79 6.58 0.56
C MET A 104 -6.05 7.23 1.74
N GLN A 105 -6.62 8.26 2.34
CA GLN A 105 -6.08 8.90 3.55
C GLN A 105 -6.05 7.92 4.72
N GLN A 106 -7.16 7.21 4.97
CA GLN A 106 -7.24 6.27 6.08
C GLN A 106 -6.31 5.06 5.91
N MET A 107 -6.10 4.56 4.68
CA MET A 107 -5.11 3.51 4.43
C MET A 107 -3.73 3.97 4.91
N TRP A 108 -3.35 5.21 4.61
CA TRP A 108 -2.08 5.75 5.06
C TRP A 108 -2.05 5.96 6.57
N ASP A 109 -3.11 6.51 7.16
CA ASP A 109 -3.21 6.72 8.60
C ASP A 109 -3.08 5.40 9.36
N ASP A 110 -3.77 4.34 8.93
CA ASP A 110 -3.71 3.00 9.52
C ASP A 110 -2.29 2.41 9.45
N ILE A 111 -1.52 2.66 8.38
CA ILE A 111 -0.11 2.24 8.32
C ILE A 111 0.75 3.10 9.27
N ARG A 112 0.65 4.43 9.17
CA ARG A 112 1.45 5.40 9.92
C ARG A 112 1.30 5.21 11.44
N ARG A 113 0.06 5.01 11.89
CA ARG A 113 -0.31 4.91 13.31
C ARG A 113 -0.04 3.54 13.93
N THR A 114 0.58 2.62 13.18
CA THR A 114 0.83 1.24 13.61
C THR A 114 2.28 0.98 13.98
N VAL A 115 2.52 0.30 15.10
CA VAL A 115 3.79 -0.34 15.45
C VAL A 115 3.54 -1.69 16.09
N ILE A 116 4.56 -2.54 16.10
CA ILE A 116 4.52 -3.82 16.82
C ILE A 116 5.54 -3.77 17.94
N VAL A 117 5.20 -4.26 19.13
CA VAL A 117 6.11 -4.31 20.29
C VAL A 117 6.10 -5.68 20.93
N GLY A 118 7.26 -6.36 20.95
CA GLY A 118 7.43 -7.65 21.63
C GLY A 118 7.31 -7.53 23.16
N MET A 119 6.68 -8.51 23.79
CA MET A 119 6.41 -8.52 25.24
C MET A 119 7.48 -9.28 26.03
N ASP A 120 8.22 -10.20 25.41
CA ASP A 120 9.16 -11.09 26.09
C ASP A 120 10.20 -10.35 26.94
N LEU A 121 10.78 -9.26 26.41
CA LEU A 121 11.76 -8.46 27.14
C LEU A 121 11.14 -7.77 28.36
N ALA A 122 9.92 -7.25 28.23
CA ALA A 122 9.19 -6.64 29.35
C ALA A 122 8.85 -7.69 30.42
N HIS A 123 8.37 -8.86 30.01
CA HIS A 123 8.11 -9.98 30.92
C HIS A 123 9.39 -10.44 31.64
N GLN A 124 10.51 -10.51 30.94
CA GLN A 124 11.80 -10.82 31.56
C GLN A 124 12.25 -9.76 32.58
N THR A 125 12.01 -8.47 32.31
CA THR A 125 12.28 -7.40 33.28
C THR A 125 11.47 -7.61 34.55
N LEU A 126 10.16 -7.90 34.43
CA LEU A 126 9.29 -8.17 35.58
C LEU A 126 9.79 -9.37 36.40
N GLN A 127 10.07 -10.49 35.74
CA GLN A 127 10.49 -11.72 36.39
C GLN A 127 11.88 -11.59 37.04
N LYS A 128 12.86 -11.06 36.32
CA LYS A 128 14.27 -11.05 36.76
C LYS A 128 14.59 -9.91 37.72
N ARG A 129 14.03 -8.71 37.51
CA ARG A 129 14.37 -7.54 38.33
C ARG A 129 13.40 -7.30 39.49
N LEU A 130 12.14 -7.70 39.34
CA LEU A 130 11.09 -7.43 40.32
C LEU A 130 10.54 -8.69 40.97
N GLY A 131 10.94 -9.89 40.53
CA GLY A 131 10.44 -11.15 41.06
C GLY A 131 8.94 -11.35 40.86
N LYS A 132 8.36 -10.71 39.84
CA LYS A 132 6.93 -10.80 39.54
C LYS A 132 6.64 -11.95 38.60
N GLU A 133 5.56 -12.67 38.87
CA GLU A 133 5.05 -13.71 37.99
C GLU A 133 4.30 -13.09 36.80
N VAL A 134 4.38 -13.74 35.65
CA VAL A 134 3.65 -13.37 34.43
C VAL A 134 2.85 -14.60 34.01
N THR A 135 1.52 -14.48 34.04
CA THR A 135 0.56 -15.54 33.68
C THR A 135 -0.43 -15.01 32.66
N PRO A 136 -1.22 -15.86 32.00
CA PRO A 136 -2.30 -15.39 31.13
C PRO A 136 -3.26 -14.42 31.83
N GLU A 137 -3.57 -14.63 33.11
CA GLU A 137 -4.40 -13.72 33.90
C GLU A 137 -3.77 -12.34 34.07
N THR A 138 -2.46 -12.27 34.38
CA THR A 138 -1.78 -10.96 34.51
C THR A 138 -1.60 -10.27 33.16
N ILE A 139 -1.50 -11.03 32.07
CA ILE A 139 -1.47 -10.49 30.70
C ILE A 139 -2.85 -9.93 30.32
N ASN A 140 -3.95 -10.63 30.64
CA ASN A 140 -5.31 -10.14 30.39
C ASN A 140 -5.58 -8.83 31.15
N GLU A 141 -5.22 -8.77 32.44
CA GLU A 141 -5.31 -7.53 33.23
C GLU A 141 -4.48 -6.39 32.62
N TYR A 142 -3.25 -6.70 32.19
CA TYR A 142 -2.40 -5.73 31.49
C TYR A 142 -3.04 -5.22 30.20
N LEU A 143 -3.61 -6.10 29.37
CA LEU A 143 -4.23 -5.73 28.11
C LEU A 143 -5.50 -4.91 28.29
N HIS A 144 -6.26 -5.19 29.36
CA HIS A 144 -7.41 -4.37 29.75
C HIS A 144 -6.97 -2.95 30.11
N ILE A 145 -5.98 -2.82 31.00
CA ILE A 145 -5.40 -1.53 31.40
C ILE A 145 -4.77 -0.81 30.20
N LEU A 146 -4.08 -1.53 29.33
CA LEU A 146 -3.43 -0.96 28.15
C LEU A 146 -4.45 -0.41 27.16
N ASN A 147 -5.57 -1.08 26.93
CA ASN A 147 -6.61 -0.57 26.04
C ASN A 147 -7.36 0.65 26.62
N HIS A 148 -7.38 0.82 27.95
CA HIS A 148 -7.78 2.09 28.58
C HIS A 148 -6.72 3.18 28.41
N ALA A 149 -5.44 2.86 28.66
CA ALA A 149 -4.36 3.85 28.65
C ALA A 149 -3.94 4.27 27.23
N MET A 150 -3.96 3.38 26.24
CA MET A 150 -3.42 3.62 24.89
C MET A 150 -4.10 4.79 24.16
N PRO A 151 -5.43 4.98 24.25
CA PRO A 151 -6.10 6.15 23.68
C PRO A 151 -5.74 7.48 24.35
N GLY A 152 -5.09 7.48 25.53
CA GLY A 152 -4.66 8.68 26.26
C GLY A 152 -5.41 8.92 27.58
N ALA A 153 -5.72 7.86 28.33
CA ALA A 153 -6.35 7.93 29.65
C ALA A 153 -5.37 7.55 30.78
N ALA A 154 -5.63 8.05 31.99
CA ALA A 154 -4.73 7.93 33.13
C ALA A 154 -4.96 6.64 33.93
N VAL A 155 -3.88 6.08 34.50
CA VAL A 155 -3.90 4.84 35.31
C VAL A 155 -3.13 4.93 36.63
N VAL A 156 -2.49 6.06 36.93
CA VAL A 156 -1.67 6.23 38.15
C VAL A 156 -1.89 7.58 38.83
N GLN A 157 -1.69 8.68 38.11
CA GLN A 157 -1.69 10.01 38.71
C GLN A 157 -3.11 10.53 38.93
N GLU A 158 -3.33 11.19 40.06
CA GLU A 158 -4.55 11.93 40.37
C GLU A 158 -4.64 13.22 39.52
N HIS A 159 -5.86 13.72 39.30
CA HIS A 159 -6.17 14.99 38.64
C HIS A 159 -5.60 15.10 37.20
N MET A 160 -5.56 13.99 36.46
CA MET A 160 -5.18 13.96 35.06
C MET A 160 -6.32 14.42 34.15
N VAL A 161 -5.96 15.12 33.09
CA VAL A 161 -6.84 15.33 31.93
C VAL A 161 -6.62 14.18 30.95
N GLU A 162 -7.65 13.86 30.15
CA GLU A 162 -7.67 12.69 29.28
C GLU A 162 -8.19 13.06 27.89
N THR A 163 -7.91 12.22 26.90
CA THR A 163 -8.51 12.34 25.56
C THR A 163 -9.99 11.96 25.60
N HIS A 164 -10.81 12.62 24.79
CA HIS A 164 -12.22 12.24 24.67
C HIS A 164 -12.33 10.92 23.89
N PRO A 165 -12.92 9.84 24.43
CA PRO A 165 -12.94 8.53 23.77
C PRO A 165 -13.52 8.54 22.35
N GLY A 166 -14.56 9.35 22.09
CA GLY A 166 -15.13 9.55 20.75
C GLY A 166 -14.24 10.25 19.71
N LEU A 167 -13.05 10.75 20.07
CA LEU A 167 -12.05 11.30 19.14
C LEU A 167 -10.89 10.32 18.86
N VAL A 168 -10.84 9.22 19.62
CA VAL A 168 -9.74 8.25 19.64
C VAL A 168 -10.28 6.81 19.62
N ASP A 169 -11.49 6.62 19.09
CA ASP A 169 -12.22 5.34 19.05
C ASP A 169 -11.54 4.28 18.17
N ASP A 170 -10.66 4.72 17.28
CA ASP A 170 -9.86 3.86 16.42
C ASP A 170 -8.54 3.38 17.08
N CYS A 171 -8.25 3.84 18.30
CA CYS A 171 -7.04 3.48 19.03
C CYS A 171 -7.26 2.24 19.91
N TYR A 172 -6.41 1.23 19.74
CA TYR A 172 -6.48 0.01 20.55
C TYR A 172 -5.18 -0.80 20.43
N VAL A 173 -5.07 -1.84 21.26
CA VAL A 173 -3.99 -2.82 21.23
C VAL A 173 -4.56 -4.23 21.21
N LYS A 174 -4.03 -5.05 20.30
CA LYS A 174 -4.20 -6.51 20.31
C LYS A 174 -2.85 -7.21 20.41
N VAL A 175 -2.87 -8.50 20.70
CA VAL A 175 -1.69 -9.37 20.76
C VAL A 175 -1.81 -10.55 19.81
N PHE A 176 -0.68 -11.08 19.40
CA PHE A 176 -0.59 -12.36 18.71
C PHE A 176 0.66 -13.12 19.17
N THR A 177 0.59 -14.44 19.03
CA THR A 177 1.68 -15.38 19.30
C THR A 177 1.51 -16.61 18.42
N GLY A 178 2.60 -17.34 18.17
CA GLY A 178 2.54 -18.66 17.53
C GLY A 178 2.21 -19.79 18.53
N ASP A 179 2.18 -19.49 19.84
CA ASP A 179 1.78 -20.43 20.89
C ASP A 179 0.26 -20.43 21.08
N GLN A 180 -0.42 -21.44 20.53
CA GLN A 180 -1.88 -21.51 20.55
C GLN A 180 -2.43 -21.72 21.96
N GLU A 181 -1.73 -22.47 22.82
CA GLU A 181 -2.17 -22.69 24.20
C GLU A 181 -2.22 -21.35 24.96
N LEU A 182 -1.16 -20.54 24.80
CA LEU A 182 -1.14 -19.20 25.37
C LEU A 182 -2.21 -18.30 24.74
N ALA A 183 -2.41 -18.36 23.42
CA ALA A 183 -3.42 -17.54 22.74
C ALA A 183 -4.85 -17.88 23.20
N ASP A 184 -5.14 -19.15 23.48
CA ASP A 184 -6.45 -19.62 23.95
C ASP A 184 -6.77 -19.16 25.39
N ASP A 185 -5.74 -18.90 26.20
CA ASP A 185 -5.87 -18.38 27.57
C ASP A 185 -5.94 -16.84 27.65
N ILE A 186 -5.71 -16.13 26.54
CA ILE A 186 -5.91 -14.67 26.45
C ILE A 186 -7.35 -14.38 26.02
N GLU A 187 -7.95 -13.33 26.62
CA GLU A 187 -9.31 -12.92 26.29
C GLU A 187 -9.46 -12.65 24.78
N PRO A 188 -10.46 -13.24 24.10
CA PRO A 188 -10.57 -13.18 22.64
C PRO A 188 -10.63 -11.76 22.05
N GLN A 189 -11.09 -10.77 22.83
CA GLN A 189 -11.13 -9.36 22.39
C GLN A 189 -9.74 -8.77 22.12
N PHE A 190 -8.70 -9.31 22.75
CA PHE A 190 -7.33 -8.84 22.59
C PHE A 190 -6.51 -9.67 21.61
N VAL A 191 -7.02 -10.78 21.07
CA VAL A 191 -6.20 -11.72 20.29
C VAL A 191 -6.39 -11.51 18.78
N LEU A 192 -5.27 -11.39 18.06
CA LEU A 192 -5.20 -11.63 16.62
C LEU A 192 -4.85 -13.10 16.39
N ASP A 193 -5.89 -13.92 16.26
CA ASP A 193 -5.78 -15.37 16.15
C ASP A 193 -5.29 -15.80 14.76
N ILE A 194 -4.06 -16.30 14.69
CA ILE A 194 -3.41 -16.68 13.43
C ILE A 194 -4.17 -17.83 12.73
N GLU A 195 -4.71 -18.80 13.46
CA GLU A 195 -5.44 -19.93 12.86
C GLU A 195 -6.78 -19.52 12.27
N LYS A 196 -7.45 -18.52 12.87
CA LYS A 196 -8.72 -17.98 12.35
C LYS A 196 -8.52 -17.01 11.20
N LEU A 197 -7.44 -16.25 11.21
CA LEU A 197 -7.22 -15.16 10.25
C LEU A 197 -6.54 -15.62 8.96
N PHE A 198 -5.86 -16.77 8.94
CA PHE A 198 -5.08 -17.25 7.80
C PHE A 198 -5.50 -18.65 7.33
N PRO A 199 -5.39 -18.94 6.02
CA PRO A 199 -5.49 -20.31 5.52
C PRO A 199 -4.50 -21.24 6.25
N ALA A 200 -4.88 -22.49 6.50
CA ALA A 200 -4.14 -23.42 7.35
C ALA A 200 -2.62 -23.49 7.07
N LYS A 201 -2.21 -23.60 5.80
CA LYS A 201 -0.80 -23.64 5.41
C LYS A 201 -0.06 -22.34 5.76
N GLN A 202 -0.71 -21.20 5.59
CA GLN A 202 -0.13 -19.90 5.95
C GLN A 202 -0.08 -19.72 7.46
N ALA A 203 -1.13 -20.14 8.17
CA ALA A 203 -1.16 -20.11 9.64
C ALA A 203 -0.02 -20.94 10.23
N GLU A 204 0.22 -22.15 9.71
CA GLU A 204 1.33 -23.01 10.12
C GLU A 204 2.69 -22.32 9.93
N GLU A 205 2.93 -21.74 8.75
CA GLU A 205 4.16 -21.00 8.45
C GLU A 205 4.35 -19.79 9.39
N LEU A 206 3.29 -18.99 9.58
CA LEU A 206 3.34 -17.81 10.45
C LEU A 206 3.55 -18.18 11.91
N LYS A 207 2.87 -19.21 12.43
CA LYS A 207 3.08 -19.66 13.81
C LYS A 207 4.50 -20.16 14.04
N ALA A 208 5.07 -20.89 13.07
CA ALA A 208 6.45 -21.36 13.16
C ALA A 208 7.45 -20.19 13.22
N GLU A 209 7.24 -19.14 12.43
CA GLU A 209 8.12 -17.97 12.38
C GLU A 209 7.92 -17.00 13.57
N VAL A 210 6.69 -16.81 14.03
CA VAL A 210 6.39 -16.02 15.24
C VAL A 210 6.93 -16.75 16.48
N GLY A 211 6.88 -18.08 16.48
CA GLY A 211 7.30 -18.90 17.60
C GLY A 211 6.47 -18.66 18.85
N LYS A 212 7.05 -18.92 20.02
CA LYS A 212 6.38 -18.78 21.32
C LYS A 212 6.40 -17.35 21.88
N SER A 213 6.98 -16.41 21.15
CA SER A 213 7.02 -15.00 21.54
C SER A 213 5.62 -14.38 21.43
N MET A 214 5.35 -13.38 22.26
CA MET A 214 4.12 -12.60 22.20
C MET A 214 4.41 -11.17 21.75
N TYR A 215 3.59 -10.67 20.83
CA TYR A 215 3.73 -9.36 20.22
C TYR A 215 2.45 -8.56 20.33
N GLN A 216 2.58 -7.26 20.57
CA GLN A 216 1.48 -6.31 20.60
C GLN A 216 1.37 -5.62 19.24
N ALA A 217 0.22 -5.72 18.57
CA ALA A 217 -0.18 -4.88 17.45
C ALA A 217 -0.86 -3.62 18.02
N ILE A 218 -0.18 -2.48 17.87
CA ILE A 218 -0.61 -1.21 18.49
C ILE A 218 -0.98 -0.24 17.38
N HIS A 219 -2.19 0.30 17.46
CA HIS A 219 -2.67 1.32 16.55
C HIS A 219 -3.04 2.57 17.35
N ILE A 220 -2.23 3.63 17.28
CA ILE A 220 -2.49 4.89 18.00
C ILE A 220 -3.64 5.66 17.32
N PRO A 221 -4.21 6.72 17.93
CA PRO A 221 -5.36 7.40 17.33
C PRO A 221 -5.01 8.07 15.99
N SER A 222 -5.87 7.95 14.98
CA SER A 222 -5.69 8.61 13.69
C SER A 222 -5.59 10.13 13.85
N THR A 223 -6.33 10.73 14.79
CA THR A 223 -6.26 12.18 15.05
C THR A 223 -4.85 12.59 15.51
N VAL A 224 -4.18 11.79 16.34
CA VAL A 224 -2.79 12.03 16.78
C VAL A 224 -1.83 11.89 15.60
N SER A 225 -2.00 10.82 14.82
CA SER A 225 -1.21 10.54 13.61
C SER A 225 -1.25 11.71 12.61
N ARG A 226 -2.44 12.30 12.39
CA ARG A 226 -2.67 13.46 11.51
C ARG A 226 -2.14 14.77 12.09
N THR A 227 -2.20 14.96 13.41
CA THR A 227 -1.68 16.18 14.06
C THR A 227 -0.16 16.18 14.19
N CYS A 228 0.45 15.01 14.29
CA CYS A 228 1.88 14.84 14.51
C CYS A 228 2.54 14.17 13.29
N ASP A 229 3.34 13.12 13.50
CA ASP A 229 4.05 12.40 12.44
C ASP A 229 4.19 10.90 12.75
N GLY A 230 4.74 10.11 11.82
CA GLY A 230 4.99 8.69 12.06
C GLY A 230 5.99 8.41 13.20
N GLY A 231 6.90 9.35 13.48
CA GLY A 231 7.81 9.27 14.61
C GLY A 231 7.09 9.26 15.96
N THR A 232 5.88 9.79 16.02
CA THR A 232 5.05 9.84 17.23
C THR A 232 4.56 8.45 17.61
N THR A 233 4.29 7.58 16.64
CA THR A 233 3.64 6.27 16.86
C THR A 233 4.36 5.38 17.88
N SER A 234 5.66 5.13 17.70
CA SER A 234 6.42 4.28 18.64
C SER A 234 6.59 4.95 20.01
N ARG A 235 6.70 6.27 20.05
CA ARG A 235 6.84 7.03 21.30
C ARG A 235 5.55 6.98 22.11
N TRP A 236 4.41 7.31 21.50
CA TRP A 236 3.09 7.22 22.11
C TRP A 236 2.84 5.82 22.66
N SER A 237 3.05 4.81 21.82
CA SER A 237 2.91 3.40 22.21
C SER A 237 3.72 3.05 23.45
N ALA A 238 5.01 3.39 23.46
CA ALA A 238 5.89 3.08 24.58
C ALA A 238 5.52 3.80 25.89
N MET A 239 4.97 5.02 25.82
CA MET A 239 4.53 5.74 27.02
C MET A 239 3.38 5.00 27.67
N GLN A 240 2.38 4.61 26.88
CA GLN A 240 1.20 3.94 27.40
C GLN A 240 1.48 2.49 27.81
N ILE A 241 2.39 1.78 27.12
CA ILE A 241 2.93 0.48 27.56
C ILE A 241 3.57 0.61 28.94
N GLY A 242 4.46 1.60 29.13
CA GLY A 242 5.14 1.81 30.41
C GLY A 242 4.18 2.06 31.56
N MET A 243 3.19 2.94 31.36
CA MET A 243 2.16 3.22 32.37
C MET A 243 1.29 2.00 32.69
N SER A 244 0.97 1.19 31.68
CA SER A 244 0.14 0.00 31.85
C SER A 244 0.87 -1.11 32.60
N PHE A 245 2.17 -1.30 32.33
CA PHE A 245 3.00 -2.21 33.13
C PHE A 245 3.11 -1.75 34.59
N ILE A 246 3.27 -0.44 34.83
CA ILE A 246 3.31 0.12 36.19
C ILE A 246 2.03 -0.23 36.95
N ALA A 247 0.87 0.03 36.34
CA ALA A 247 -0.43 -0.20 36.96
C ALA A 247 -0.73 -1.70 37.13
N ALA A 248 -0.69 -2.47 36.04
CA ALA A 248 -1.08 -3.89 36.03
C ALA A 248 -0.22 -4.75 36.95
N TYR A 249 1.09 -4.49 36.97
CA TYR A 249 2.04 -5.25 37.77
C TYR A 249 2.38 -4.59 39.10
N ARG A 250 1.72 -3.48 39.48
CA ARG A 250 1.96 -2.78 40.76
C ARG A 250 3.44 -2.48 40.98
N MET A 251 4.05 -1.83 39.99
CA MET A 251 5.43 -1.34 40.08
C MET A 251 5.46 0.02 40.77
N CYS A 252 6.63 0.45 41.25
CA CYS A 252 6.81 1.84 41.63
C CYS A 252 6.71 2.72 40.36
N ALA A 253 5.90 3.77 40.42
CA ALA A 253 5.71 4.71 39.32
C ALA A 253 6.96 5.60 39.15
N GLY A 254 7.97 5.07 38.43
CA GLY A 254 9.23 5.76 38.14
C GLY A 254 10.48 5.15 38.79
N GLU A 255 10.53 3.83 38.98
CA GLU A 255 11.75 3.14 39.41
C GLU A 255 12.68 2.74 38.25
N ALA A 256 13.91 2.31 38.56
CA ALA A 256 14.92 1.96 37.56
C ALA A 256 14.48 0.85 36.59
N ALA A 257 13.65 -0.11 37.02
CA ALA A 257 13.13 -1.16 36.15
C ALA A 257 12.19 -0.64 35.05
N VAL A 258 11.53 0.51 35.25
CA VAL A 258 10.68 1.16 34.23
C VAL A 258 11.53 1.62 33.03
N ALA A 259 12.81 1.96 33.26
CA ALA A 259 13.70 2.35 32.17
C ALA A 259 13.96 1.19 31.19
N ASP A 260 14.03 -0.06 31.69
CA ASP A 260 14.18 -1.24 30.85
C ASP A 260 12.93 -1.46 29.97
N LEU A 261 11.73 -1.25 30.55
CA LEU A 261 10.47 -1.31 29.80
C LEU A 261 10.43 -0.25 28.70
N SER A 262 10.89 0.97 29.00
CA SER A 262 11.01 2.06 28.02
C SER A 262 11.96 1.71 26.88
N TYR A 263 13.15 1.17 27.20
CA TYR A 263 14.12 0.75 26.19
C TYR A 263 13.59 -0.42 25.33
N ALA A 264 12.94 -1.40 25.95
CA ALA A 264 12.29 -2.50 25.25
C ALA A 264 11.21 -2.00 24.27
N ALA A 265 10.31 -1.13 24.73
CA ALA A 265 9.19 -0.64 23.92
C ALA A 265 9.60 0.39 22.84
N LYS A 266 10.75 1.06 22.97
CA LYS A 266 11.18 2.12 22.02
C LYS A 266 12.30 1.70 21.08
N HIS A 267 13.04 0.64 21.42
CA HIS A 267 14.26 0.26 20.70
C HIS A 267 14.41 -1.25 20.54
N ALA A 268 14.51 -2.00 21.63
CA ALA A 268 14.94 -3.41 21.55
C ALA A 268 13.85 -4.37 21.05
N GLY A 269 12.57 -4.07 21.33
CA GLY A 269 11.43 -4.91 20.99
C GLY A 269 10.45 -4.28 19.99
N VAL A 270 10.70 -3.06 19.51
CA VAL A 270 9.80 -2.38 18.57
C VAL A 270 10.11 -2.73 17.13
N VAL A 271 9.07 -3.01 16.36
CA VAL A 271 9.10 -3.11 14.90
C VAL A 271 8.29 -1.94 14.33
N GLN A 272 9.00 -1.08 13.62
CA GLN A 272 8.43 0.08 12.93
C GLN A 272 8.05 -0.28 11.49
N MET A 273 7.05 0.41 10.93
CA MET A 273 6.64 0.20 9.54
C MET A 273 7.66 0.77 8.54
N ALA A 274 8.44 1.76 8.98
CA ALA A 274 9.47 2.38 8.17
C ALA A 274 10.65 2.89 9.00
N SER A 275 11.83 2.84 8.41
CA SER A 275 13.03 3.51 8.95
C SER A 275 13.00 5.02 8.69
N HIS A 276 13.82 5.78 9.41
CA HIS A 276 14.02 7.20 9.14
C HIS A 276 14.72 7.45 7.79
N LEU A 277 14.65 8.69 7.30
CA LEU A 277 15.22 9.08 6.01
C LEU A 277 16.46 9.98 6.12
N PRO A 278 17.34 10.00 5.09
CA PRO A 278 18.47 10.94 5.01
C PRO A 278 18.05 12.42 4.91
N ALA A 279 18.97 13.31 5.27
CA ALA A 279 18.72 14.74 5.49
C ALA A 279 18.00 15.48 4.34
N ARG A 280 18.33 15.20 3.07
CA ARG A 280 17.67 15.84 1.91
C ARG A 280 16.15 15.65 1.90
N ARG A 281 15.67 14.56 2.49
CA ARG A 281 14.27 14.15 2.58
C ARG A 281 13.93 13.78 4.02
N ALA A 282 14.45 14.57 4.98
CA ALA A 282 14.42 14.25 6.41
C ALA A 282 13.00 13.95 6.88
N ARG A 283 12.83 12.72 7.39
CA ARG A 283 11.60 12.22 7.98
C ARG A 283 11.98 11.22 9.07
N GLY A 284 11.19 11.20 10.13
CA GLY A 284 11.27 10.18 11.17
C GLY A 284 10.88 8.80 10.63
N PRO A 285 10.88 7.77 11.50
CA PRO A 285 10.36 6.47 11.14
C PRO A 285 8.83 6.49 10.92
N ASN A 286 8.26 5.39 10.42
CA ASN A 286 6.82 5.28 10.06
C ASN A 286 6.36 6.32 9.02
N GLU A 287 7.24 6.69 8.09
CA GLU A 287 6.95 7.58 6.97
C GLU A 287 7.12 6.81 5.65
N PRO A 288 6.34 7.11 4.58
CA PRO A 288 6.23 6.21 3.42
C PRO A 288 7.58 5.91 2.78
N GLY A 289 8.46 6.92 2.75
CA GLY A 289 9.76 6.79 2.11
C GLY A 289 10.67 5.72 2.71
N GLY A 290 10.43 5.31 3.96
CA GLY A 290 11.23 4.31 4.68
C GLY A 290 10.60 2.92 4.71
N ILE A 291 9.43 2.72 4.09
CA ILE A 291 8.75 1.43 4.02
C ILE A 291 9.47 0.56 2.99
N LYS A 292 9.87 -0.64 3.39
CA LYS A 292 10.47 -1.62 2.46
C LYS A 292 9.38 -2.30 1.65
N PHE A 293 9.67 -2.68 0.42
CA PHE A 293 8.72 -3.31 -0.49
C PHE A 293 8.20 -4.66 0.00
N GLY A 294 9.05 -5.47 0.63
CA GLY A 294 8.60 -6.70 1.28
C GLY A 294 7.66 -6.43 2.44
N LEU A 295 7.99 -5.44 3.29
CA LEU A 295 7.14 -5.02 4.41
C LEU A 295 5.79 -4.50 3.92
N PHE A 296 5.78 -3.68 2.86
CA PHE A 296 4.55 -3.18 2.26
C PHE A 296 3.67 -4.30 1.70
N SER A 297 4.28 -5.30 1.06
CA SER A 297 3.56 -6.49 0.60
C SER A 297 2.97 -7.28 1.78
N ASP A 298 3.62 -7.25 2.94
CA ASP A 298 3.10 -7.87 4.16
C ASP A 298 1.92 -7.14 4.77
N ILE A 299 1.93 -5.79 4.71
CA ILE A 299 0.79 -4.95 5.11
C ILE A 299 -0.46 -5.33 4.30
N ILE A 300 -0.33 -5.51 2.98
CA ILE A 300 -1.47 -5.85 2.11
C ILE A 300 -1.87 -7.32 2.30
N GLN A 301 -3.17 -7.55 2.49
CA GLN A 301 -3.71 -8.82 2.95
C GLN A 301 -4.40 -9.64 1.86
N ALA A 302 -4.31 -9.18 0.61
CA ALA A 302 -4.94 -9.85 -0.52
C ALA A 302 -4.49 -11.32 -0.68
N ASN A 303 -3.22 -11.63 -0.37
CA ASN A 303 -2.71 -13.00 -0.45
C ASN A 303 -3.38 -13.96 0.55
N ARG A 304 -3.80 -13.51 1.74
CA ARG A 304 -4.54 -14.39 2.66
C ARG A 304 -5.99 -14.63 2.22
N LYS A 305 -6.59 -13.65 1.52
CA LYS A 305 -7.96 -13.73 1.00
C LYS A 305 -8.04 -14.50 -0.32
N TYR A 306 -7.02 -14.37 -1.15
CA TYR A 306 -6.90 -14.97 -2.48
C TYR A 306 -5.61 -15.82 -2.59
N PRO A 307 -5.41 -16.85 -1.75
CA PRO A 307 -4.15 -17.60 -1.67
C PRO A 307 -3.85 -18.43 -2.92
N SER A 308 -4.86 -18.71 -3.74
CA SER A 308 -4.75 -19.46 -5.01
C SER A 308 -4.69 -18.56 -6.25
N ASP A 309 -4.62 -17.23 -6.07
CA ASP A 309 -4.51 -16.28 -7.18
C ASP A 309 -3.40 -15.25 -6.89
N PRO A 310 -2.12 -15.62 -7.10
CA PRO A 310 -0.99 -14.74 -6.84
C PRO A 310 -1.01 -13.49 -7.72
N ALA A 311 -1.60 -13.56 -8.93
CA ALA A 311 -1.79 -12.39 -9.78
C ALA A 311 -2.74 -11.38 -9.14
N ARG A 312 -3.93 -11.82 -8.71
CA ARG A 312 -4.88 -10.96 -7.99
C ARG A 312 -4.26 -10.37 -6.73
N ALA A 313 -3.59 -11.20 -5.93
CA ALA A 313 -2.94 -10.74 -4.70
C ALA A 313 -1.87 -9.67 -4.98
N SER A 314 -1.04 -9.86 -6.01
CA SER A 314 -0.06 -8.85 -6.44
C SER A 314 -0.70 -7.58 -6.99
N LEU A 315 -1.79 -7.67 -7.74
CA LEU A 315 -2.49 -6.51 -8.29
C LEU A 315 -3.10 -5.62 -7.18
N GLU A 316 -3.55 -6.19 -6.07
CA GLU A 316 -3.92 -5.40 -4.88
C GLU A 316 -2.72 -4.69 -4.25
N VAL A 317 -1.52 -5.31 -4.27
CA VAL A 317 -0.28 -4.64 -3.84
C VAL A 317 0.07 -3.50 -4.79
N VAL A 318 -0.11 -3.66 -6.10
CA VAL A 318 0.11 -2.57 -7.08
C VAL A 318 -0.82 -1.39 -6.78
N GLY A 319 -2.12 -1.64 -6.64
CA GLY A 319 -3.09 -0.57 -6.39
C GLY A 319 -2.81 0.17 -5.10
N ALA A 320 -2.57 -0.56 -4.02
CA ALA A 320 -2.20 0.04 -2.74
C ALA A 320 -0.88 0.82 -2.81
N GLY A 321 0.12 0.23 -3.47
CA GLY A 321 1.47 0.78 -3.54
C GLY A 321 1.55 2.02 -4.39
N THR A 322 0.94 2.05 -5.57
CA THR A 322 0.93 3.24 -6.44
C THR A 322 0.13 4.37 -5.80
N MET A 323 -0.96 4.07 -5.10
CA MET A 323 -1.66 5.07 -4.28
C MET A 323 -0.72 5.67 -3.22
N LEU A 324 -0.12 4.84 -2.36
CA LEU A 324 0.71 5.35 -1.25
C LEU A 324 1.99 6.03 -1.74
N TYR A 325 2.72 5.38 -2.65
CA TYR A 325 4.05 5.83 -3.06
C TYR A 325 4.00 6.94 -4.10
N ASP A 326 3.06 6.92 -5.04
CA ASP A 326 3.01 7.95 -6.08
C ASP A 326 2.09 9.10 -5.69
N GLN A 327 0.88 8.85 -5.17
CA GLN A 327 -0.03 9.95 -4.86
C GLN A 327 0.33 10.65 -3.55
N ILE A 328 0.45 9.89 -2.46
CA ILE A 328 0.69 10.48 -1.14
C ILE A 328 2.17 10.82 -1.01
N TRP A 329 3.08 9.86 -1.15
CA TRP A 329 4.51 10.08 -0.91
C TRP A 329 5.16 11.01 -1.94
N LEU A 330 5.26 10.59 -3.20
CA LEU A 330 5.91 11.42 -4.23
C LEU A 330 5.07 12.64 -4.58
N GLY A 331 3.75 12.47 -4.71
CA GLY A 331 2.80 13.49 -5.13
C GLY A 331 2.44 14.53 -4.08
N SER A 332 2.74 14.27 -2.80
CA SER A 332 2.56 15.24 -1.71
C SER A 332 3.82 15.45 -0.89
N TYR A 333 4.30 14.44 -0.13
CA TYR A 333 5.42 14.62 0.81
C TYR A 333 6.71 15.12 0.14
N MET A 334 6.93 14.72 -1.11
CA MET A 334 8.14 15.06 -1.89
C MET A 334 7.89 16.07 -3.01
N SER A 335 6.65 16.56 -3.17
CA SER A 335 6.28 17.53 -4.18
C SER A 335 5.09 18.40 -3.73
N GLY A 336 3.85 18.02 -4.04
CA GLY A 336 2.62 18.74 -3.69
C GLY A 336 1.87 19.32 -4.90
N GLY A 337 0.71 19.94 -4.63
CA GLY A 337 -0.14 20.55 -5.66
C GLY A 337 -1.17 19.56 -6.22
N VAL A 338 -1.39 19.59 -7.53
CA VAL A 338 -2.29 18.65 -8.25
C VAL A 338 -1.83 17.20 -8.10
N GLY A 339 -0.53 16.99 -7.86
CA GLY A 339 0.01 15.67 -7.56
C GLY A 339 -0.04 14.70 -8.75
N PHE A 340 -0.07 13.41 -8.42
CA PHE A 340 0.23 12.31 -9.36
C PHE A 340 -0.87 11.25 -9.45
N THR A 341 -2.13 11.66 -9.28
CA THR A 341 -3.31 10.77 -9.32
C THR A 341 -3.27 9.83 -10.53
N GLN A 342 -3.17 10.39 -11.74
CA GLN A 342 -3.25 9.60 -12.97
C GLN A 342 -1.99 8.79 -13.30
N TYR A 343 -0.84 9.11 -12.68
CA TYR A 343 0.31 8.19 -12.74
C TYR A 343 -0.03 6.89 -12.01
N ALA A 344 -0.67 7.00 -10.83
CA ALA A 344 -1.05 5.86 -10.02
C ALA A 344 -2.28 5.11 -10.57
N THR A 345 -3.35 5.82 -10.96
CA THR A 345 -4.60 5.18 -11.39
C THR A 345 -4.41 4.24 -12.56
N ALA A 346 -3.49 4.56 -13.49
CA ALA A 346 -3.18 3.69 -14.62
C ALA A 346 -2.83 2.24 -14.22
N ALA A 347 -2.30 2.04 -13.02
CA ALA A 347 -1.92 0.73 -12.51
C ALA A 347 -3.04 0.02 -11.72
N TYR A 348 -4.17 0.68 -11.44
CA TYR A 348 -5.28 0.10 -10.68
C TYR A 348 -6.68 0.42 -11.23
N THR A 349 -6.78 0.99 -12.41
CA THR A 349 -8.04 1.25 -13.10
C THR A 349 -8.13 0.51 -14.43
N ASP A 350 -9.37 0.33 -14.87
CA ASP A 350 -9.78 -0.11 -16.21
C ASP A 350 -9.37 -1.53 -16.57
N ASN A 351 -8.88 -2.31 -15.60
CA ASN A 351 -8.43 -3.68 -15.76
C ASN A 351 -7.36 -3.86 -16.86
N ILE A 352 -6.63 -2.79 -17.22
CA ILE A 352 -5.58 -2.85 -18.27
C ILE A 352 -4.38 -3.64 -17.74
N LEU A 353 -3.86 -3.28 -16.57
CA LEU A 353 -2.78 -4.04 -15.94
C LEU A 353 -3.22 -5.47 -15.58
N ASP A 354 -4.46 -5.64 -15.11
CA ASP A 354 -5.05 -6.94 -14.82
C ASP A 354 -5.00 -7.84 -16.06
N GLU A 355 -5.43 -7.34 -17.23
CA GLU A 355 -5.41 -8.07 -18.50
C GLU A 355 -3.99 -8.57 -18.85
N TYR A 356 -3.00 -7.68 -18.80
CA TYR A 356 -1.62 -8.02 -19.15
C TYR A 356 -0.99 -8.98 -18.16
N THR A 357 -1.31 -8.84 -16.88
CA THR A 357 -0.83 -9.75 -15.84
C THR A 357 -1.41 -11.16 -16.04
N TYR A 358 -2.71 -11.27 -16.33
CA TYR A 358 -3.34 -12.57 -16.58
C TYR A 358 -2.91 -13.19 -17.91
N TYR A 359 -2.62 -12.39 -18.95
CA TYR A 359 -1.94 -12.89 -20.15
C TYR A 359 -0.60 -13.55 -19.80
N GLY A 360 0.21 -12.89 -18.96
CA GLY A 360 1.44 -13.45 -18.43
C GLY A 360 1.24 -14.76 -17.66
N MET A 361 0.18 -14.85 -16.85
CA MET A 361 -0.16 -16.09 -16.13
C MET A 361 -0.52 -17.24 -17.07
N ASP A 362 -1.28 -16.96 -18.13
CA ASP A 362 -1.60 -17.94 -19.17
C ASP A 362 -0.32 -18.37 -19.92
N TYR A 363 0.58 -17.42 -20.22
CA TYR A 363 1.86 -17.70 -20.86
C TYR A 363 2.74 -18.65 -20.03
N ILE A 364 2.92 -18.39 -18.74
CA ILE A 364 3.78 -19.24 -17.88
C ILE A 364 3.18 -20.62 -17.63
N LYS A 365 1.84 -20.71 -17.61
CA LYS A 365 1.14 -22.00 -17.56
C LYS A 365 1.38 -22.81 -18.83
N ASP A 366 1.21 -22.21 -20.00
CA ASP A 366 1.30 -22.92 -21.26
C ASP A 366 2.75 -23.26 -21.63
N ARG A 367 3.67 -22.31 -21.47
CA ARG A 367 5.08 -22.45 -21.87
C ARG A 367 5.92 -23.21 -20.84
N TYR A 368 5.74 -22.90 -19.55
CA TYR A 368 6.61 -23.37 -18.47
C TYR A 368 5.95 -24.37 -17.53
N LYS A 369 4.66 -24.66 -17.73
CA LYS A 369 3.88 -25.60 -16.90
C LYS A 369 3.80 -25.18 -15.42
N VAL A 370 3.85 -23.87 -15.18
CA VAL A 370 3.61 -23.29 -13.84
C VAL A 370 2.11 -23.36 -13.54
N ASP A 371 1.73 -24.09 -12.50
CA ASP A 371 0.36 -24.13 -11.99
C ASP A 371 0.14 -22.97 -11.02
N TRP A 372 0.06 -21.76 -11.57
CA TRP A 372 -0.08 -20.54 -10.78
C TRP A 372 -1.36 -20.50 -9.92
N ARG A 373 -2.35 -21.35 -10.21
CA ARG A 373 -3.58 -21.51 -9.40
C ARG A 373 -3.39 -22.42 -8.19
N ASN A 374 -2.28 -23.14 -8.12
CA ASN A 374 -1.85 -23.92 -6.97
C ASN A 374 -0.42 -23.51 -6.55
N PRO A 375 -0.24 -22.29 -5.99
CA PRO A 375 1.08 -21.76 -5.70
C PRO A 375 1.95 -22.67 -4.83
N SER A 376 3.16 -22.93 -5.32
CA SER A 376 4.07 -23.93 -4.76
C SER A 376 5.52 -23.63 -5.16
N PRO A 377 6.53 -24.01 -4.38
CA PRO A 377 7.92 -23.95 -4.82
C PRO A 377 8.27 -24.97 -5.91
N LYS A 378 7.47 -26.04 -6.08
CA LYS A 378 7.82 -27.25 -6.86
C LYS A 378 7.88 -27.03 -8.37
N ASP A 379 7.10 -26.10 -8.89
CA ASP A 379 6.93 -25.81 -10.31
C ASP A 379 7.60 -24.49 -10.73
N LYS A 380 8.46 -23.93 -9.85
CA LYS A 380 9.12 -22.66 -10.12
C LYS A 380 10.24 -22.83 -11.14
N VAL A 381 10.29 -21.88 -12.06
CA VAL A 381 11.30 -21.84 -13.13
C VAL A 381 12.59 -21.26 -12.58
N ARG A 382 13.73 -21.85 -12.92
CA ARG A 382 15.03 -21.34 -12.48
C ARG A 382 15.24 -19.90 -13.02
N PRO A 383 15.58 -18.92 -12.16
CA PRO A 383 15.75 -17.53 -12.59
C PRO A 383 17.08 -17.34 -13.34
N THR A 384 17.06 -17.51 -14.67
CA THR A 384 18.20 -17.21 -15.55
C THR A 384 17.89 -16.01 -16.44
N GLN A 385 18.91 -15.38 -17.02
CA GLN A 385 18.71 -14.28 -17.96
C GLN A 385 17.90 -14.71 -19.19
N GLU A 386 18.02 -15.95 -19.65
CA GLU A 386 17.23 -16.48 -20.77
C GLU A 386 15.73 -16.51 -20.44
N ILE A 387 15.38 -16.92 -19.22
CA ILE A 387 13.99 -16.91 -18.74
C ILE A 387 13.44 -15.50 -18.61
N VAL A 388 14.25 -14.58 -18.08
CA VAL A 388 13.90 -13.15 -18.04
C VAL A 388 13.68 -12.60 -19.44
N ASN A 389 14.59 -12.88 -20.38
CA ASN A 389 14.49 -12.43 -21.76
C ASN A 389 13.22 -12.93 -22.42
N ASP A 390 12.89 -14.22 -22.28
CA ASP A 390 11.70 -14.82 -22.88
C ASP A 390 10.41 -14.23 -22.30
N MET A 391 10.23 -14.31 -20.97
CA MET A 391 8.99 -13.87 -20.32
C MET A 391 8.75 -12.36 -20.46
N ALA A 392 9.78 -11.54 -20.24
CA ALA A 392 9.62 -10.09 -20.33
C ALA A 392 9.36 -9.63 -21.76
N THR A 393 10.06 -10.21 -22.75
CA THR A 393 9.87 -9.85 -24.17
C THR A 393 8.46 -10.20 -24.62
N GLU A 394 7.99 -11.41 -24.32
CA GLU A 394 6.65 -11.86 -24.73
C GLU A 394 5.55 -10.96 -24.15
N VAL A 395 5.58 -10.70 -22.84
CA VAL A 395 4.55 -9.89 -22.18
C VAL A 395 4.64 -8.42 -22.59
N THR A 396 5.85 -7.88 -22.76
CA THR A 396 6.04 -6.50 -23.25
C THR A 396 5.47 -6.32 -24.64
N LEU A 397 5.82 -7.21 -25.58
CA LEU A 397 5.35 -7.12 -26.96
C LEU A 397 3.83 -7.30 -27.06
N ASN A 398 3.25 -8.23 -26.28
CA ASN A 398 1.80 -8.39 -26.23
C ASN A 398 1.12 -7.10 -25.74
N ALA A 399 1.59 -6.53 -24.63
CA ALA A 399 0.98 -5.32 -24.08
C ALA A 399 1.13 -4.12 -25.05
N MET A 400 2.28 -3.97 -25.71
CA MET A 400 2.49 -2.95 -26.74
C MET A 400 1.52 -3.14 -27.91
N GLU A 401 1.38 -4.37 -28.41
CA GLU A 401 0.42 -4.68 -29.49
C GLU A 401 -1.02 -4.34 -29.06
N GLN A 402 -1.41 -4.59 -27.81
CA GLN A 402 -2.75 -4.22 -27.33
C GLN A 402 -2.95 -2.69 -27.29
N TYR A 403 -1.95 -1.90 -26.90
CA TYR A 403 -2.05 -0.44 -27.03
C TYR A 403 -2.16 0.02 -28.49
N GLU A 404 -1.47 -0.65 -29.41
CA GLU A 404 -1.53 -0.35 -30.85
C GLU A 404 -2.88 -0.74 -31.48
N GLN A 405 -3.44 -1.89 -31.07
CA GLN A 405 -4.75 -2.38 -31.54
C GLN A 405 -5.93 -1.57 -31.00
N PHE A 406 -5.81 -1.00 -29.80
CA PHE A 406 -6.88 -0.24 -29.15
C PHE A 406 -6.43 1.21 -28.90
N PRO A 407 -6.50 2.12 -29.89
CA PRO A 407 -6.10 3.52 -29.71
C PRO A 407 -6.81 4.23 -28.56
N THR A 408 -8.05 3.85 -28.22
CA THR A 408 -8.75 4.35 -27.03
C THR A 408 -8.03 4.03 -25.71
N MET A 409 -7.34 2.88 -25.64
CA MET A 409 -6.48 2.55 -24.51
C MET A 409 -5.21 3.42 -24.45
N MET A 410 -4.62 3.74 -25.61
CA MET A 410 -3.54 4.73 -25.66
C MET A 410 -4.02 6.12 -25.26
N GLU A 411 -5.28 6.47 -25.56
CA GLU A 411 -5.87 7.74 -25.13
C GLU A 411 -6.15 7.78 -23.64
N ASP A 412 -6.53 6.64 -23.06
CA ASP A 412 -6.73 6.44 -21.63
C ASP A 412 -5.41 6.57 -20.85
N HIS A 413 -4.43 5.77 -21.22
CA HIS A 413 -3.05 5.90 -20.74
C HIS A 413 -2.25 6.84 -21.64
N PHE A 414 -2.70 8.11 -21.74
CA PHE A 414 -2.10 9.13 -22.60
C PHE A 414 -0.63 9.42 -22.27
N GLY A 415 -0.26 9.33 -21.00
CA GLY A 415 1.09 9.52 -20.51
C GLY A 415 1.96 8.30 -20.81
N GLY A 416 3.11 8.52 -21.43
CA GLY A 416 4.06 7.43 -21.70
C GLY A 416 4.51 6.68 -20.43
N SER A 417 4.63 7.39 -19.31
CA SER A 417 4.94 6.79 -18.00
C SER A 417 3.86 5.86 -17.47
N GLN A 418 2.58 6.15 -17.74
CA GLN A 418 1.48 5.25 -17.35
C GLN A 418 1.62 3.92 -18.08
N ARG A 419 1.85 3.98 -19.40
CA ARG A 419 2.08 2.78 -20.22
C ARG A 419 3.35 2.05 -19.79
N ALA A 420 4.43 2.76 -19.56
CA ALA A 420 5.71 2.19 -19.14
C ALA A 420 5.57 1.40 -17.82
N GLY A 421 4.97 2.00 -16.80
CA GLY A 421 4.73 1.35 -15.51
C GLY A 421 3.84 0.11 -15.64
N VAL A 422 2.74 0.20 -16.39
CA VAL A 422 1.79 -0.90 -16.58
C VAL A 422 2.41 -2.08 -17.36
N ILE A 423 3.12 -1.82 -18.46
CA ILE A 423 3.74 -2.87 -19.28
C ILE A 423 4.85 -3.57 -18.50
N ALA A 424 5.70 -2.80 -17.81
CA ALA A 424 6.78 -3.34 -17.02
C ALA A 424 6.29 -4.08 -15.77
N ALA A 425 5.20 -3.62 -15.15
CA ALA A 425 4.57 -4.31 -14.01
C ALA A 425 4.11 -5.70 -14.43
N ALA A 426 3.37 -5.82 -15.53
CA ALA A 426 2.93 -7.12 -16.04
C ALA A 426 4.11 -8.05 -16.33
N SER A 427 5.18 -7.53 -16.94
CA SER A 427 6.40 -8.30 -17.26
C SER A 427 7.15 -8.76 -16.01
N GLY A 428 7.28 -7.89 -15.01
CA GLY A 428 7.91 -8.19 -13.73
C GLY A 428 7.10 -9.16 -12.86
N LEU A 429 5.77 -8.99 -12.83
CA LEU A 429 4.85 -9.90 -12.13
C LEU A 429 4.88 -11.30 -12.74
N THR A 430 4.83 -11.39 -14.07
CA THR A 430 4.94 -12.67 -14.80
C THR A 430 6.20 -13.42 -14.41
N THR A 431 7.35 -12.74 -14.49
CA THR A 431 8.64 -13.36 -14.20
C THR A 431 8.82 -13.68 -12.71
N SER A 432 8.40 -12.79 -11.81
CA SER A 432 8.52 -13.02 -10.36
C SER A 432 7.66 -14.17 -9.89
N ILE A 433 6.41 -14.28 -10.34
CA ILE A 433 5.50 -15.38 -9.98
C ILE A 433 6.02 -16.71 -10.54
N ALA A 434 6.47 -16.74 -11.79
CA ALA A 434 6.96 -17.96 -12.43
C ALA A 434 8.26 -18.49 -11.82
N THR A 435 9.16 -17.59 -11.41
CA THR A 435 10.48 -17.98 -10.87
C THR A 435 10.51 -18.05 -9.35
N GLY A 436 9.54 -17.42 -8.68
CA GLY A 436 9.59 -17.20 -7.24
C GLY A 436 10.82 -16.38 -6.84
N ASN A 437 11.23 -15.40 -7.65
CA ASN A 437 12.42 -14.58 -7.38
C ASN A 437 12.16 -13.10 -7.73
N SER A 438 12.25 -12.24 -6.71
CA SER A 438 11.96 -10.80 -6.83
C SER A 438 12.94 -10.09 -7.78
N ASN A 439 14.25 -10.40 -7.70
CA ASN A 439 15.26 -9.81 -8.57
C ASN A 439 15.11 -10.24 -10.04
N ALA A 440 14.65 -11.46 -10.32
CA ALA A 440 14.30 -11.87 -11.68
C ALA A 440 13.11 -11.06 -12.22
N GLY A 441 12.10 -10.82 -11.38
CA GLY A 441 11.00 -9.90 -11.68
C GLY A 441 11.46 -8.47 -11.96
N LEU A 442 12.37 -7.92 -11.13
CA LEU A 442 12.95 -6.59 -11.36
C LEU A 442 13.76 -6.54 -12.67
N ASN A 443 14.51 -7.59 -13.00
CA ASN A 443 15.21 -7.68 -14.29
C ASN A 443 14.25 -7.70 -15.48
N ALA A 444 13.11 -8.38 -15.36
CA ALA A 444 12.06 -8.36 -16.37
C ALA A 444 11.42 -6.97 -16.52
N TRP A 445 11.21 -6.25 -15.41
CA TRP A 445 10.79 -4.84 -15.45
C TRP A 445 11.78 -3.99 -16.25
N TYR A 446 13.08 -4.06 -15.94
CA TYR A 446 14.08 -3.24 -16.63
C TYR A 446 14.23 -3.60 -18.11
N LEU A 447 14.17 -4.89 -18.45
CA LEU A 447 14.18 -5.30 -19.84
C LEU A 447 12.93 -4.78 -20.59
N SER A 448 11.77 -4.84 -19.95
CA SER A 448 10.52 -4.29 -20.50
C SER A 448 10.65 -2.80 -20.84
N MET A 449 11.25 -2.01 -19.93
CA MET A 449 11.51 -0.59 -20.17
C MET A 449 12.42 -0.35 -21.38
N LEU A 450 13.47 -1.16 -21.56
CA LEU A 450 14.38 -1.05 -22.70
C LEU A 450 13.68 -1.40 -24.03
N LEU A 451 12.91 -2.48 -24.06
CA LEU A 451 12.16 -2.91 -25.24
C LEU A 451 11.09 -1.89 -25.64
N HIS A 452 10.34 -1.37 -24.66
CA HIS A 452 9.34 -0.32 -24.89
C HIS A 452 9.99 0.94 -25.47
N LYS A 453 11.09 1.40 -24.86
CA LYS A 453 11.82 2.59 -25.32
C LYS A 453 12.29 2.46 -26.76
N ASP A 454 12.82 1.29 -27.13
CA ASP A 454 13.29 1.04 -28.49
C ASP A 454 12.11 0.92 -29.48
N GLY A 455 11.06 0.19 -29.11
CA GLY A 455 9.91 -0.06 -29.99
C GLY A 455 9.07 1.19 -30.31
N TRP A 456 8.88 2.11 -29.36
CA TRP A 456 8.09 3.34 -29.59
C TRP A 456 8.93 4.61 -29.69
N SER A 457 10.27 4.51 -29.61
CA SER A 457 11.20 5.65 -29.57
C SER A 457 10.84 6.69 -28.49
N ARG A 458 10.15 6.24 -27.44
CA ARG A 458 9.71 7.03 -26.28
C ARG A 458 9.44 6.08 -25.12
N LEU A 459 9.43 6.62 -23.91
CA LEU A 459 9.06 5.88 -22.71
C LEU A 459 8.20 6.74 -21.80
N GLY A 460 8.77 7.33 -20.75
CA GLY A 460 8.08 8.18 -19.79
C GLY A 460 8.45 9.66 -19.84
N PHE A 461 8.10 10.39 -18.78
CA PHE A 461 8.46 11.79 -18.59
C PHE A 461 9.99 12.01 -18.47
N PHE A 462 10.42 13.27 -18.46
CA PHE A 462 11.83 13.64 -18.29
C PHE A 462 12.42 13.08 -16.98
N GLY A 463 13.33 12.13 -17.08
CA GLY A 463 13.95 11.47 -15.92
C GLY A 463 13.17 10.28 -15.35
N TYR A 464 12.07 9.86 -16.00
CA TYR A 464 11.34 8.64 -15.62
C TYR A 464 12.28 7.43 -15.52
N ASP A 465 13.13 7.24 -16.54
CA ASP A 465 14.01 6.09 -16.67
C ASP A 465 15.35 6.19 -15.96
N LEU A 466 15.53 7.15 -15.03
CA LEU A 466 16.75 7.22 -14.21
C LEU A 466 17.05 5.85 -13.58
N GLN A 467 16.06 5.30 -12.88
CA GLN A 467 16.21 4.02 -12.22
C GLN A 467 16.25 2.85 -13.18
N ASP A 468 15.59 2.94 -14.32
CA ASP A 468 15.52 1.86 -15.30
C ASP A 468 16.84 1.71 -16.06
N GLN A 469 17.50 2.83 -16.41
CA GLN A 469 18.84 2.81 -17.00
C GLN A 469 19.89 2.28 -16.01
N CYS A 470 19.73 2.57 -14.71
CA CYS A 470 20.57 1.98 -13.67
C CYS A 470 20.19 0.53 -13.33
N GLY A 471 18.95 0.13 -13.63
CA GLY A 471 18.29 -1.05 -13.07
C GLY A 471 18.99 -2.36 -13.40
N SER A 472 19.31 -2.56 -14.68
CA SER A 472 20.00 -3.77 -15.16
C SER A 472 21.38 -3.96 -14.52
N ALA A 473 22.09 -2.89 -14.20
CA ALA A 473 23.40 -2.96 -13.54
C ALA A 473 23.29 -3.15 -12.02
N ASN A 474 22.19 -2.68 -11.42
CA ASN A 474 22.01 -2.65 -9.97
C ASN A 474 21.24 -3.85 -9.41
N SER A 475 20.43 -4.53 -10.22
CA SER A 475 19.55 -5.63 -9.78
C SER A 475 20.28 -6.78 -9.06
N LEU A 476 21.48 -7.12 -9.55
CA LEU A 476 22.34 -8.18 -9.02
C LEU A 476 23.71 -7.65 -8.55
N SER A 477 23.83 -6.33 -8.37
CA SER A 477 25.03 -5.75 -7.79
C SER A 477 25.22 -6.23 -6.34
N MET A 478 26.48 -6.27 -5.89
CA MET A 478 26.85 -6.54 -4.50
C MET A 478 27.54 -5.33 -3.84
N GLU A 479 27.52 -4.19 -4.52
CA GLU A 479 28.09 -2.94 -4.00
C GLU A 479 27.17 -2.30 -2.95
N PRO A 480 27.73 -1.55 -1.98
CA PRO A 480 27.03 -1.20 -0.74
C PRO A 480 25.73 -0.41 -0.94
N ASP A 481 25.68 0.51 -1.90
CA ASP A 481 24.51 1.36 -2.19
C ASP A 481 23.78 0.97 -3.49
N ARG A 482 24.23 -0.09 -4.17
CA ARG A 482 23.65 -0.60 -5.42
C ARG A 482 23.07 -2.00 -5.27
N GLY A 483 23.62 -2.85 -4.43
CA GLY A 483 23.19 -4.23 -4.24
C GLY A 483 22.18 -4.38 -3.12
N LEU A 484 20.96 -4.84 -3.45
CA LEU A 484 19.97 -5.17 -2.43
C LEU A 484 18.90 -6.12 -2.99
N MET A 485 18.44 -7.08 -2.18
CA MET A 485 17.28 -7.92 -2.51
C MET A 485 16.02 -7.06 -2.63
N GLY A 486 15.15 -7.35 -3.60
CA GLY A 486 13.93 -6.58 -3.86
C GLY A 486 13.09 -6.32 -2.59
N GLU A 487 12.97 -7.33 -1.73
CA GLU A 487 12.26 -7.31 -0.44
C GLU A 487 12.74 -6.19 0.48
N LEU A 488 14.05 -5.90 0.45
CA LEU A 488 14.71 -4.92 1.32
C LEU A 488 14.81 -3.54 0.67
N ARG A 489 14.56 -3.43 -0.64
CA ARG A 489 14.47 -2.14 -1.33
C ARG A 489 13.20 -1.41 -0.87
N GLY A 490 13.13 -0.13 -1.22
CA GLY A 490 12.03 0.75 -0.90
C GLY A 490 12.27 2.12 -1.50
N PRO A 491 11.41 3.11 -1.22
CA PRO A 491 11.56 4.46 -1.76
C PRO A 491 12.86 5.18 -1.34
N ASN A 492 13.60 4.67 -0.35
CA ASN A 492 14.89 5.22 0.05
C ASN A 492 16.09 4.60 -0.68
N TYR A 493 15.90 3.50 -1.44
CA TYR A 493 16.96 2.91 -2.26
C TYR A 493 17.39 3.93 -3.34
N PRO A 494 18.69 4.20 -3.56
CA PRO A 494 19.14 5.47 -4.14
C PRO A 494 18.51 5.86 -5.47
N ASN A 495 18.43 4.94 -6.45
CA ASN A 495 17.85 5.23 -7.76
C ASN A 495 16.31 5.31 -7.75
N TYR A 496 15.62 4.76 -6.74
CA TYR A 496 14.14 4.77 -6.67
C TYR A 496 13.55 6.02 -6.03
N ALA A 497 14.39 6.89 -5.48
CA ALA A 497 13.97 7.82 -4.46
C ALA A 497 13.34 9.14 -4.95
N MET A 498 12.88 9.19 -6.20
CA MET A 498 12.48 10.43 -6.87
C MET A 498 11.31 10.31 -7.85
N ASN A 499 11.07 9.16 -8.47
CA ASN A 499 10.24 9.08 -9.67
C ASN A 499 9.00 8.19 -9.46
N VAL A 500 7.85 8.64 -9.97
CA VAL A 500 6.55 7.93 -9.97
C VAL A 500 6.49 6.79 -10.99
N GLY A 501 5.53 5.88 -10.85
CA GLY A 501 5.26 4.78 -11.80
C GLY A 501 6.20 3.59 -11.65
N HIS A 502 6.65 3.33 -10.41
CA HIS A 502 7.63 2.28 -10.13
C HIS A 502 7.46 1.63 -8.75
N GLN A 503 7.34 2.42 -7.68
CA GLN A 503 7.50 1.92 -6.31
C GLN A 503 6.39 0.95 -5.89
N GLY A 504 5.15 1.20 -6.30
CA GLY A 504 4.02 0.30 -6.01
C GLY A 504 4.12 -1.01 -6.78
N GLU A 505 4.55 -0.92 -8.02
CA GLU A 505 4.78 -2.03 -8.93
C GLU A 505 5.94 -2.90 -8.46
N TYR A 506 7.04 -2.29 -7.97
CA TYR A 506 8.15 -3.03 -7.35
C TYR A 506 7.74 -3.78 -6.10
N ALA A 507 6.90 -3.17 -5.25
CA ALA A 507 6.33 -3.88 -4.12
C ALA A 507 5.52 -5.10 -4.57
N ALA A 508 4.71 -4.96 -5.61
CA ALA A 508 3.96 -6.09 -6.14
C ALA A 508 4.81 -7.17 -6.80
N ILE A 509 5.92 -6.82 -7.45
CA ILE A 509 6.91 -7.78 -7.99
C ILE A 509 7.54 -8.58 -6.86
N VAL A 510 7.86 -7.92 -5.75
CA VAL A 510 8.30 -8.60 -4.53
C VAL A 510 7.20 -9.54 -4.03
N GLY A 511 5.99 -9.04 -3.81
CA GLY A 511 4.85 -9.87 -3.39
C GLY A 511 4.62 -11.08 -4.29
N GLY A 512 4.65 -10.88 -5.61
CA GLY A 512 4.43 -11.92 -6.62
C GLY A 512 5.41 -13.08 -6.52
N ALA A 513 6.69 -12.79 -6.20
CA ALA A 513 7.69 -13.83 -5.98
C ALA A 513 7.35 -14.75 -4.79
N HIS A 514 6.79 -14.20 -3.72
CA HIS A 514 6.40 -14.98 -2.54
C HIS A 514 5.04 -15.66 -2.73
N TYR A 515 4.07 -14.93 -3.28
CA TYR A 515 2.72 -15.42 -3.51
C TYR A 515 2.72 -16.57 -4.52
N GLY A 516 3.53 -16.51 -5.57
CA GLY A 516 3.68 -17.60 -6.54
C GLY A 516 4.19 -18.89 -5.93
N ARG A 517 4.96 -18.83 -4.84
CA ARG A 517 5.44 -19.99 -4.07
C ARG A 517 4.45 -20.45 -2.99
N GLY A 518 3.35 -19.71 -2.81
CA GLY A 518 2.38 -19.93 -1.75
C GLY A 518 2.93 -19.66 -0.35
N GLY A 519 3.86 -18.70 -0.23
CA GLY A 519 4.36 -18.22 1.05
C GLY A 519 3.36 -17.27 1.73
N ALA A 520 3.32 -17.30 3.05
CA ALA A 520 2.38 -16.51 3.85
C ALA A 520 2.77 -15.02 3.96
N PHE A 521 4.05 -14.70 3.83
CA PHE A 521 4.62 -13.36 3.96
C PHE A 521 5.81 -13.17 3.01
N CYS A 522 6.30 -11.94 2.90
CA CYS A 522 7.38 -11.53 1.99
C CYS A 522 8.66 -11.15 2.73
N TYR A 523 8.54 -10.50 3.89
CA TYR A 523 9.66 -10.01 4.69
C TYR A 523 9.48 -10.19 6.20
N SER A 524 8.31 -9.83 6.73
CA SER A 524 8.04 -9.86 8.17
C SER A 524 6.72 -10.58 8.47
N PRO A 525 6.77 -11.75 9.14
CA PRO A 525 5.56 -12.47 9.57
C PRO A 525 4.79 -11.65 10.61
N LEU A 526 5.49 -10.87 11.43
CA LEU A 526 4.89 -9.99 12.44
C LEU A 526 4.01 -8.91 11.79
N VAL A 527 4.50 -8.26 10.72
CA VAL A 527 3.72 -7.25 9.98
C VAL A 527 2.54 -7.90 9.27
N LYS A 528 2.74 -9.10 8.70
CA LYS A 528 1.65 -9.85 8.06
C LYS A 528 0.49 -10.12 9.02
N VAL A 529 0.77 -10.59 10.24
CA VAL A 529 -0.24 -10.85 11.28
C VAL A 529 -0.85 -9.56 11.82
N CYS A 530 -0.05 -8.53 12.07
CA CYS A 530 -0.52 -7.24 12.60
C CYS A 530 -1.61 -6.60 11.73
N PHE A 531 -1.42 -6.59 10.41
CA PHE A 531 -2.43 -6.04 9.48
C PHE A 531 -3.54 -7.05 9.13
N ALA A 532 -3.57 -8.21 9.79
CA ALA A 532 -4.68 -9.15 9.68
C ALA A 532 -5.89 -8.83 10.54
N ASP A 533 -5.85 -7.69 11.20
CA ASP A 533 -6.91 -7.21 12.05
C ASP A 533 -8.14 -6.69 11.28
N PRO A 534 -9.32 -7.33 11.41
CA PRO A 534 -10.57 -6.81 10.85
C PRO A 534 -11.10 -5.53 11.55
N ALA A 535 -10.51 -5.12 12.67
CA ALA A 535 -10.91 -3.90 13.40
C ALA A 535 -10.25 -2.61 12.85
N LEU A 536 -9.26 -2.72 11.95
CA LEU A 536 -8.74 -1.57 11.23
C LEU A 536 -9.86 -0.92 10.40
N LYS A 537 -9.80 0.41 10.24
CA LYS A 537 -10.82 1.15 9.50
C LYS A 537 -10.74 0.85 8.00
N PHE A 538 -9.53 0.61 7.49
CA PHE A 538 -9.29 0.23 6.10
C PHE A 538 -9.17 -1.29 5.92
N ASP A 539 -9.88 -1.87 4.95
CA ASP A 539 -9.75 -3.28 4.58
C ASP A 539 -8.52 -3.51 3.68
N PHE A 540 -7.40 -3.89 4.31
CA PHE A 540 -6.14 -4.18 3.61
C PHE A 540 -6.19 -5.43 2.71
N ALA A 541 -7.27 -6.23 2.73
CA ALA A 541 -7.40 -7.38 1.82
C ALA A 541 -7.93 -6.99 0.44
N GLU A 542 -8.58 -5.83 0.31
CA GLU A 542 -9.11 -5.32 -0.96
C GLU A 542 -8.91 -3.81 -1.13
N PRO A 543 -7.66 -3.30 -1.14
CA PRO A 543 -7.37 -1.88 -1.27
C PRO A 543 -8.10 -1.18 -2.41
N ARG A 544 -8.15 -1.79 -3.60
CA ARG A 544 -8.83 -1.20 -4.77
C ARG A 544 -10.33 -0.98 -4.52
N ARG A 545 -10.99 -1.95 -3.87
CA ARG A 545 -12.40 -1.84 -3.49
C ARG A 545 -12.62 -0.72 -2.48
N GLU A 546 -11.74 -0.57 -1.50
CA GLU A 546 -11.84 0.53 -0.53
C GLU A 546 -11.62 1.90 -1.20
N PHE A 547 -10.70 2.02 -2.16
CA PHE A 547 -10.53 3.26 -2.94
C PHE A 547 -11.77 3.62 -3.74
N ALA A 548 -12.45 2.62 -4.33
CA ALA A 548 -13.73 2.82 -4.99
C ALA A 548 -14.79 3.36 -4.02
N LYS A 549 -14.92 2.77 -2.81
CA LYS A 549 -15.81 3.28 -1.76
C LYS A 549 -15.49 4.73 -1.38
N GLY A 550 -14.21 5.05 -1.23
CA GLY A 550 -13.76 6.41 -0.94
C GLY A 550 -14.13 7.39 -2.06
N ALA A 551 -14.00 6.97 -3.32
CA ALA A 551 -14.28 7.82 -4.47
C ALA A 551 -15.79 8.12 -4.61
N ILE A 552 -16.65 7.16 -4.29
CA ILE A 552 -18.10 7.37 -4.22
C ILE A 552 -18.57 7.96 -2.88
N ARG A 553 -17.64 8.38 -2.01
CA ARG A 553 -17.90 9.04 -0.71
C ARG A 553 -18.67 8.16 0.30
N GLU A 554 -18.46 6.85 0.24
CA GLU A 554 -19.07 5.86 1.15
C GLU A 554 -18.11 5.29 2.19
N PHE A 555 -16.85 5.74 2.20
CA PHE A 555 -15.86 5.35 3.21
C PHE A 555 -15.85 6.32 4.40
N MET A 556 -15.97 5.79 5.62
CA MET A 556 -15.95 6.56 6.87
C MET A 556 -14.56 6.52 7.52
N PRO A 557 -13.78 7.62 7.49
CA PRO A 557 -12.47 7.69 8.14
C PRO A 557 -12.57 7.86 9.66
N ALA A 558 -11.48 7.61 10.36
CA ALA A 558 -11.29 7.97 11.76
C ALA A 558 -10.65 9.35 11.91
N GLY A 559 -10.61 9.85 13.15
CA GLY A 559 -9.88 11.07 13.53
C GLY A 559 -10.56 12.39 13.14
N GLU A 560 -11.83 12.34 12.74
CA GLU A 560 -12.66 13.53 12.53
C GLU A 560 -12.87 14.31 13.84
N ARG A 561 -13.11 15.62 13.71
CA ARG A 561 -13.20 16.55 14.86
C ARG A 561 -14.59 17.13 15.07
N SER A 562 -15.61 16.59 14.39
CA SER A 562 -16.99 17.10 14.43
C SER A 562 -17.54 17.20 15.87
N LEU A 563 -17.15 16.28 16.76
CA LEU A 563 -17.59 16.25 18.16
C LEU A 563 -17.22 17.51 18.96
N ILE A 564 -16.16 18.21 18.57
CA ILE A 564 -15.63 19.38 19.28
C ILE A 564 -15.70 20.67 18.44
N ILE A 565 -16.42 20.64 17.31
CA ILE A 565 -16.63 21.78 16.44
C ILE A 565 -18.11 22.21 16.56
N PRO A 566 -18.41 23.51 16.72
CA PRO A 566 -19.79 23.99 16.76
C PRO A 566 -20.56 23.57 15.51
N SER A 567 -21.84 23.19 15.67
CA SER A 567 -22.76 23.03 14.54
C SER A 567 -22.82 24.35 13.77
N ARG A 568 -22.48 24.33 12.48
CA ARG A 568 -22.64 25.47 11.58
C ARG A 568 -23.97 25.40 10.84
#